data_AF-T1ALH5-F1
#
_entry.id   AF-T1ALH5-F1
#
_cell.length_a   1.000
_cell.length_b   1.000
_cell.length_c   1.000
_cell.angle_alpha   90.00
_cell.angle_beta   90.00
_cell.angle_gamma   90.00
#
_symmetry.space_group_name_H-M   'P 1'
#
loop_
_entity.id
_entity.type
_entity.pdbx_description
1 polymer ?
#
loop_
_entity_poly.entity_id
_entity_poly.type
_entity_poly.pdbx_seq_one_letter_code
_entity_poly.pdbx_strand_id
1 'polypeptide(L)' 'MIRSEPSIAAQRLTVVQLIPALDSGGAERSTLEIARALVAAGHRAVVISAGGRLVQRLEAEGGEHI' A
#
# COMPACT_ATOMS: atom_id res chain seq x y z
N MET A 1 13.78 3.14 -32.86
CA MET A 1 12.78 3.82 -32.02
C MET A 1 12.75 3.12 -30.67
N ILE A 2 13.60 3.57 -29.75
CA ILE A 2 13.71 2.98 -28.40
C ILE A 2 12.69 3.73 -27.55
N ARG A 3 11.64 3.06 -27.06
CA ARG A 3 10.76 3.66 -26.06
C ARG A 3 11.58 3.77 -24.79
N SER A 4 11.89 4.99 -24.35
CA SER A 4 12.49 5.23 -23.03
C SER A 4 11.53 4.68 -21.99
N GLU A 5 11.95 3.64 -21.26
CA GLU A 5 11.16 3.14 -20.15
C GLU A 5 11.06 4.25 -19.10
N PRO A 6 9.86 4.56 -18.60
CA PRO A 6 9.73 5.55 -17.55
C PRO A 6 10.56 5.09 -16.36
N SER A 7 11.50 5.93 -15.92
CA SER A 7 12.24 5.69 -14.68
C SER A 7 11.24 5.65 -13.53
N ILE A 8 10.99 4.45 -13.00
CA ILE A 8 10.14 4.21 -11.82
C ILE A 8 10.59 5.10 -10.65
N ALA A 9 11.88 5.43 -10.58
CA ALA A 9 12.44 6.26 -9.51
C ALA A 9 11.91 7.70 -9.47
N ALA A 10 11.35 8.23 -10.57
CA ALA A 10 10.88 9.61 -10.64
C ALA A 10 9.35 9.75 -10.62
N GLN A 11 8.59 8.67 -10.76
CA GLN A 11 7.12 8.73 -10.84
C GLN A 11 6.46 8.32 -9.52
N ARG A 12 5.46 9.10 -9.11
CA ARG A 12 4.59 8.73 -8.00
C ARG A 12 3.76 7.50 -8.39
N LEU A 13 4.07 6.35 -7.77
CA LEU A 13 3.33 5.12 -7.99
C LEU A 13 1.99 5.10 -7.24
N THR A 14 1.04 4.37 -7.78
CA THR A 14 -0.12 3.85 -7.04
C THR A 14 0.02 2.35 -6.94
N VAL A 15 0.08 1.81 -5.73
CA VAL A 15 0.23 0.37 -5.48
C VAL A 15 -1.02 -0.13 -4.77
N VAL A 16 -1.59 -1.20 -5.32
CA VAL A 16 -2.77 -1.88 -4.75
C VAL A 16 -2.33 -3.21 -4.16
N GLN A 17 -2.68 -3.45 -2.90
CA GLN A 17 -2.50 -4.72 -2.22
C GLN A 17 -3.88 -5.35 -2.00
N LEU A 18 -4.07 -6.58 -2.46
CA LEU A 18 -5.32 -7.33 -2.23
C LEU A 18 -5.03 -8.43 -1.22
N ILE A 19 -5.73 -8.39 -0.08
CA ILE A 19 -5.65 -9.40 0.97
C ILE A 19 -7.06 -9.73 1.50
N PRO A 20 -7.27 -10.91 2.13
CA PRO A 20 -8.60 -11.27 2.62
C PRO A 20 -9.16 -10.31 3.69
N ALA A 21 -8.35 -9.96 4.70
CA ALA A 21 -8.74 -9.10 5.83
C ALA A 21 -7.51 -8.42 6.45
N LEU A 22 -7.73 -7.33 7.19
CA LEU A 22 -6.74 -6.57 7.94
C LEU A 22 -6.89 -6.80 9.46
N ASP A 23 -6.68 -8.03 9.92
CA ASP A 23 -6.86 -8.39 11.33
C ASP A 23 -5.57 -8.40 12.16
N SER A 24 -4.75 -9.46 12.09
CA SER A 24 -3.49 -9.51 12.90
C SER A 24 -2.51 -10.62 12.52
N GLY A 25 -2.66 -11.24 11.35
CA GLY A 25 -1.71 -12.25 10.86
C GLY A 25 -0.37 -11.66 10.40
N GLY A 26 0.50 -12.52 9.88
CA GLY A 26 1.81 -12.11 9.36
C GLY A 26 1.68 -11.29 8.07
N ALA A 27 0.80 -11.71 7.17
CA ALA A 27 0.60 -11.05 5.88
C ALA A 27 0.08 -9.61 6.06
N GLU A 28 -0.85 -9.41 6.97
CA GLU A 28 -1.49 -8.13 7.27
C GLU A 28 -0.49 -7.13 7.86
N ARG A 29 0.43 -7.61 8.73
CA ARG A 29 1.51 -6.78 9.26
C ARG A 29 2.47 -6.34 8.15
N SER A 30 2.85 -7.26 7.26
CA SER A 30 3.68 -6.91 6.09
C SER A 30 2.95 -5.95 5.14
N THR A 31 1.63 -6.10 4.95
CA THR A 31 0.82 -5.17 4.16
C THR A 31 0.88 -3.74 4.71
N LEU A 32 0.78 -3.57 6.04
CA LEU A 32 0.95 -2.27 6.69
C LEU A 32 2.36 -1.71 6.51
N GLU A 33 3.39 -2.52 6.74
CA GLU A 33 4.79 -2.10 6.59
C GLU A 33 5.09 -1.61 5.17
N ILE A 34 4.61 -2.34 4.16
CA ILE A 34 4.74 -1.96 2.75
C ILE A 34 3.95 -0.68 2.46
N ALA A 35 2.68 -0.60 2.90
CA ALA A 35 1.86 0.59 2.69
C ALA A 35 2.49 1.84 3.30
N ARG A 36 2.97 1.75 4.54
CA ARG A 36 3.68 2.81 5.25
C ARG A 36 4.94 3.23 4.50
N ALA A 37 5.74 2.28 4.01
CA ALA A 37 6.97 2.58 3.28
C ALA A 37 6.65 3.31 1.95
N LEU A 38 5.62 2.88 1.23
CA LEU A 38 5.16 3.54 0.01
C LEU A 38 4.69 4.98 0.29
N VAL A 39 3.89 5.18 1.34
CA VAL A 39 3.43 6.52 1.74
C VAL A 39 4.60 7.41 2.13
N ALA A 40 5.56 6.90 2.91
CA ALA A 40 6.76 7.62 3.30
C ALA A 40 7.65 7.99 2.09
N ALA A 41 7.63 7.18 1.03
CA ALA A 41 8.30 7.46 -0.24
C ALA A 41 7.49 8.41 -1.17
N GLY A 42 6.34 8.92 -0.73
CA GLY A 42 5.49 9.82 -1.50
C GLY A 42 4.55 9.12 -2.49
N HIS A 43 4.47 7.79 -2.46
CA HIS A 43 3.57 7.00 -3.30
C HIS A 43 2.17 6.89 -2.69
N ARG A 44 1.19 6.45 -3.49
CA ARG A 44 -0.15 6.11 -3.01
C ARG A 44 -0.22 4.61 -2.74
N ALA A 45 -0.64 4.24 -1.53
CA ALA A 45 -0.86 2.84 -1.13
C ALA A 45 -2.36 2.60 -0.91
N VAL A 46 -2.91 1.61 -1.60
CA VAL A 46 -4.30 1.17 -1.48
C VAL A 46 -4.31 -0.28 -1.02
N VAL A 47 -5.11 -0.61 -0.01
CA VAL A 47 -5.33 -1.99 0.43
C VAL A 47 -6.80 -2.31 0.24
N ILE A 48 -7.08 -3.38 -0.50
CA ILE A 48 -8.42 -3.91 -0.68
C ILE A 48 -8.56 -5.14 0.21
N SER A 49 -9.56 -5.15 1.09
CA SER A 49 -9.83 -6.29 1.98
C SER A 49 -11.25 -6.25 2.57
N ALA A 50 -11.68 -7.32 3.23
CA ALA A 50 -12.94 -7.35 3.99
C ALA A 50 -12.95 -6.47 5.26
N GLY A 51 -11.93 -5.62 5.47
CA GLY A 51 -11.74 -4.81 6.66
C GLY A 51 -11.04 -5.58 7.78
N GLY A 52 -11.12 -5.06 9.00
CA GLY A 52 -10.51 -5.67 10.19
C GLY A 52 -9.93 -4.64 11.16
N ARG A 53 -9.37 -5.13 12.27
CA ARG A 53 -8.89 -4.26 13.37
C ARG A 53 -7.74 -3.32 12.99
N LEU A 54 -7.01 -3.63 11.92
CA LEU A 54 -5.87 -2.83 11.46
C LEU A 54 -6.21 -1.77 10.42
N VAL A 55 -7.48 -1.66 9.98
CA VAL A 55 -7.91 -0.63 9.01
C VAL A 55 -7.58 0.78 9.51
N GLN A 56 -7.96 1.10 10.75
CA GLN A 56 -7.67 2.42 11.33
C GLN A 56 -6.17 2.73 11.38
N ARG A 57 -5.35 1.69 11.58
CA ARG A 57 -3.89 1.85 11.58
C ARG A 57 -3.36 2.13 10.17
N LEU A 58 -3.85 1.42 9.15
CA LEU A 58 -3.51 1.68 7.76
C LEU A 58 -3.83 3.14 7.39
N GLU A 59 -5.03 3.60 7.72
CA GLU A 59 -5.48 4.96 7.44
C GLU A 59 -4.66 6.01 8.19
N ALA A 60 -4.37 5.76 9.47
CA ALA A 60 -3.51 6.64 10.27
C ALA A 60 -2.06 6.72 9.75
N GLU A 61 -1.57 5.65 9.11
CA GLU A 61 -0.26 5.61 8.44
C GLU A 61 -0.31 6.18 7.01
N GLY A 62 -1.47 6.69 6.57
CA GLY A 62 -1.69 7.37 5.29
C GLY A 62 -2.02 6.45 4.10
N GLY A 63 -2.22 5.17 4.36
CA GLY A 63 -2.76 4.23 3.36
C GLY A 63 -4.27 4.38 3.21
N GLU A 64 -4.80 3.93 2.08
CA GLU A 64 -6.23 3.94 1.77
C GLU A 64 -6.80 2.53 1.86
N HIS A 65 -7.93 2.35 2.56
CA HIS A 65 -8.66 1.10 2.62
C HIS A 65 -9.88 1.14 1.68
N ILE A 66 -10.09 0.05 0.94
CA ILE A 66 -11.27 -0.21 0.08
C ILE A 66 -11.85 -1.59 0.42
#